data_AF-A0A955RC09-F1
#
_entry.id   AF-A0A955RC09-F1
#
_cell.length_a   1.000
_cell.length_b   1.000
_cell.length_c   1.000
_cell.angle_alpha   90.00
_cell.angle_beta   90.00
_cell.angle_gamma   90.00
#
_symmetry.space_group_name_H-M   'P 1'
#
loop_
_entity.id
_entity.type
_entity.pdbx_description
1 polymer ?
#
loop_
_entity_poly.entity_id
_entity_poly.type
_entity_poly.pdbx_seq_one_letter_code
_entity_poly.pdbx_strand_id
1 'polypeptide(L)'
;MPVAVEDARRLLQDIADHPTTHKLAIENVVKRYRRLGKWMKVNAEHLGAHLGVSAAYTMGVVGRVLELTGHQLGAVSDPEVEATGAQVMEAVPGLLPLDEGLPARLAAVPWVAEPGILQVLVEDVFAEKDGEEGRQPPEVLFQVFVLVWVGVEVLSMAATAPDT
;
A
#
# COMPACT_ATOMS: atom_id res chain seq x y z
N MET A 1 4.93 -2.25 16.35
CA MET A 1 3.67 -3.01 16.59
C MET A 1 2.83 -2.79 15.35
N PRO A 2 2.30 -3.84 14.70
CA PRO A 2 1.50 -3.66 13.49
C PRO A 2 0.31 -2.75 13.74
N VAL A 3 -0.06 -1.95 12.74
CA VAL A 3 -1.22 -1.06 12.84
C VAL A 3 -2.50 -1.90 12.87
N ALA A 4 -3.33 -1.70 13.89
CA ALA A 4 -4.63 -2.37 13.99
C ALA A 4 -5.57 -1.95 12.85
N VAL A 5 -6.44 -2.86 12.39
CA VAL A 5 -7.38 -2.61 11.27
C VAL A 5 -8.22 -1.35 11.51
N GLU A 6 -8.75 -1.17 12.72
CA GLU A 6 -9.60 -0.02 13.05
C GLU A 6 -8.81 1.30 13.03
N ASP A 7 -7.56 1.30 13.51
CA ASP A 7 -6.70 2.47 13.43
C ASP A 7 -6.30 2.78 11.99
N ALA A 8 -5.97 1.76 11.19
CA ALA A 8 -5.69 1.93 9.78
C ALA A 8 -6.89 2.55 9.06
N ARG A 9 -8.11 2.03 9.29
CA ARG A 9 -9.34 2.55 8.69
C ARG A 9 -9.59 4.00 9.08
N ARG A 10 -9.51 4.31 10.37
CA ARG A 10 -9.71 5.67 10.89
C ARG A 10 -8.70 6.66 10.31
N LEU A 11 -7.42 6.29 10.23
CA LEU A 11 -6.37 7.17 9.72
C LEU A 11 -6.45 7.35 8.19
N LEU A 12 -6.76 6.29 7.45
CA LEU A 12 -6.99 6.37 6.01
C LEU A 12 -8.19 7.27 5.70
N GLN A 13 -9.28 7.14 6.47
CA GLN A 13 -10.44 8.01 6.35
C GLN A 13 -10.10 9.48 6.68
N ASP A 14 -9.36 9.73 7.76
CA ASP A 14 -8.92 11.09 8.11
C ASP A 14 -8.08 11.74 7.00
N ILE A 15 -7.19 10.96 6.36
CA ILE A 15 -6.40 11.44 5.23
C ILE A 15 -7.27 11.77 4.02
N ALA A 16 -8.29 10.94 3.75
CA ALA A 16 -9.23 11.15 2.66
C ALA A 16 -10.12 12.38 2.88
N ASP A 17 -10.57 12.62 4.12
CA ASP A 17 -11.43 13.75 4.49
C ASP A 17 -10.65 15.07 4.58
N HIS A 18 -9.37 15.01 4.91
CA HIS A 18 -8.51 16.19 5.09
C HIS A 18 -7.28 16.19 4.17
N PRO A 19 -7.45 16.11 2.84
CA PRO A 19 -6.34 15.89 1.90
C PRO A 19 -5.32 17.03 1.92
N THR A 20 -5.76 18.27 2.13
CA THR A 20 -4.87 19.45 2.20
C THR A 20 -3.97 19.44 3.42
N THR A 21 -4.44 18.90 4.55
CA THR A 21 -3.68 18.78 5.80
C THR A 21 -2.51 17.81 5.65
N HIS A 22 -2.74 16.70 4.95
CA HIS A 22 -1.76 15.61 4.84
C HIS A 22 -0.90 15.68 3.59
N LYS A 23 -1.31 16.45 2.57
CA LYS A 23 -0.66 16.53 1.26
C LYS A 23 0.86 16.72 1.34
N LEU A 24 1.33 17.69 2.13
CA LEU A 24 2.76 17.97 2.21
C LEU A 24 3.54 16.79 2.83
N ALA A 25 2.99 16.15 3.86
CA ALA A 25 3.62 15.00 4.50
C ALA A 25 3.67 13.81 3.54
N ILE A 26 2.57 13.51 2.84
CA ILE A 26 2.51 12.46 1.81
C ILE A 26 3.53 12.73 0.70
N GLU A 27 3.60 13.96 0.18
CA GLU A 27 4.60 14.32 -0.83
C GLU A 27 6.03 14.16 -0.32
N ASN A 28 6.29 14.45 0.97
CA ASN A 28 7.61 14.27 1.57
C ASN A 28 7.97 12.79 1.68
N VAL A 29 7.01 11.92 2.03
CA VAL A 29 7.21 10.46 1.98
C VAL A 29 7.58 10.02 0.56
N VAL A 30 6.80 10.42 -0.44
CA VAL A 30 7.08 10.06 -1.85
C VAL A 30 8.46 10.57 -2.29
N LYS A 31 8.83 11.81 -1.92
CA LYS A 31 10.14 12.41 -2.23
C LYS A 31 11.30 11.74 -1.47
N ARG A 32 11.06 11.17 -0.31
CA ARG A 32 12.05 10.45 0.50
C ARG A 32 12.30 9.05 -0.09
N TYR A 33 11.24 8.36 -0.50
CA TYR A 33 11.28 7.01 -1.03
C TYR A 33 11.35 6.98 -2.56
N ARG A 34 12.19 7.83 -3.17
CA ARG A 34 12.33 7.92 -4.65
C ARG A 34 12.70 6.60 -5.32
N ARG A 35 13.47 5.76 -4.64
CA ARG A 35 13.89 4.43 -5.14
C ARG A 35 12.69 3.52 -5.32
N LEU A 36 11.88 3.38 -4.27
CA LEU A 36 10.61 2.67 -4.31
C LEU A 36 9.63 3.29 -5.32
N GLY A 37 9.53 4.62 -5.37
CA GLY A 37 8.71 5.30 -6.39
C GLY A 37 9.17 5.04 -7.82
N LYS A 38 10.48 4.93 -8.07
CA LYS A 38 11.04 4.54 -9.37
C LYS A 38 10.71 3.08 -9.69
N TRP A 39 10.88 2.18 -8.72
CA TRP A 39 10.52 0.77 -8.85
C TRP A 39 9.04 0.60 -9.19
N MET A 40 8.14 1.27 -8.47
CA MET A 40 6.71 1.27 -8.75
C MET A 40 6.40 1.79 -10.14
N LYS A 41 7.02 2.90 -10.55
CA LYS A 41 6.81 3.47 -11.89
C LYS A 41 7.15 2.46 -12.98
N VAL A 42 8.31 1.78 -12.89
CA VAL A 42 8.73 0.76 -13.86
C VAL A 42 7.75 -0.40 -13.89
N ASN A 43 7.35 -0.90 -12.72
CA ASN A 43 6.42 -2.04 -12.64
C ASN A 43 4.97 -1.66 -12.99
N ALA A 44 4.62 -0.38 -12.98
CA ALA A 44 3.29 0.13 -13.38
C ALA A 44 3.22 0.60 -14.84
N GLU A 45 4.30 0.55 -15.63
CA GLU A 45 4.30 1.13 -17.00
C GLU A 45 3.19 0.58 -17.88
N HIS A 46 2.86 -0.70 -17.73
CA HIS A 46 1.81 -1.39 -18.48
C HIS A 46 0.38 -1.05 -18.02
N LEU A 47 0.21 -0.47 -16.83
CA LEU A 47 -1.08 -0.07 -16.26
C LEU A 47 -1.52 1.32 -16.75
N GLY A 48 -0.60 2.07 -17.36
CA GLY A 48 -0.83 3.47 -17.75
C GLY A 48 -0.40 4.46 -16.66
N ALA A 49 -0.01 5.65 -17.11
CA ALA A 49 0.66 6.65 -16.26
C ALA A 49 -0.18 7.08 -15.03
N HIS A 50 -1.50 7.17 -15.17
CA HIS A 50 -2.39 7.57 -14.08
C HIS A 50 -2.38 6.58 -12.91
N LEU A 51 -2.42 5.27 -13.20
CA LEU A 51 -2.44 4.23 -12.17
C LEU A 51 -1.10 4.10 -11.46
N GLY A 52 0.01 4.28 -12.18
CA GLY A 52 1.34 4.36 -11.55
C GLY A 52 1.47 5.54 -10.59
N VAL A 53 0.90 6.70 -10.94
CA VAL A 53 0.84 7.87 -10.04
C VAL A 53 -0.05 7.59 -8.83
N SER A 54 -1.20 6.94 -9.04
CA SER A 54 -2.10 6.55 -7.95
C SER A 54 -1.42 5.59 -6.96
N ALA A 55 -0.76 4.54 -7.44
CA ALA A 55 -0.01 3.60 -6.59
C ALA A 55 1.07 4.29 -5.75
N ALA A 56 1.86 5.19 -6.36
CA ALA A 56 2.88 5.95 -5.66
C ALA A 56 2.29 6.92 -4.63
N TYR A 57 1.13 7.52 -4.92
CA TYR A 57 0.43 8.38 -3.96
C TYR A 57 -0.12 7.57 -2.79
N THR A 58 -0.75 6.42 -3.04
CA THR A 58 -1.26 5.51 -2.01
C THR A 58 -0.14 5.01 -1.10
N MET A 59 1.05 4.71 -1.65
CA MET A 59 2.24 4.44 -0.84
C MET A 59 2.60 5.62 0.08
N GLY A 60 2.53 6.86 -0.42
CA GLY A 60 2.74 8.05 0.40
C GLY A 60 1.71 8.17 1.54
N VAL A 61 0.45 7.83 1.27
CA VAL A 61 -0.62 7.73 2.27
C VAL A 61 -0.29 6.67 3.32
N VAL A 62 0.15 5.47 2.92
CA VAL A 62 0.58 4.41 3.84
C VAL A 62 1.72 4.88 4.73
N GLY A 63 2.75 5.50 4.15
CA GLY A 63 3.85 6.05 4.94
C GLY A 63 3.37 7.10 5.94
N ARG A 64 2.39 7.92 5.56
CA ARG A 64 1.77 8.87 6.47
C ARG A 64 1.01 8.20 7.62
N VAL A 65 0.28 7.11 7.35
CA VAL A 65 -0.37 6.30 8.40
C VAL A 65 0.66 5.76 9.40
N LEU A 66 1.80 5.26 8.91
CA LEU A 66 2.88 4.78 9.77
C LEU A 66 3.46 5.91 10.64
N GLU A 67 3.70 7.09 10.08
CA GLU A 67 4.14 8.26 10.87
C GLU A 67 3.11 8.67 11.94
N LEU A 68 1.80 8.65 11.61
CA LEU A 68 0.72 9.01 12.53
C LEU A 68 0.55 7.99 13.67
N THR A 69 1.01 6.76 13.47
CA THR A 69 1.06 5.72 14.52
C THR A 69 2.34 5.75 15.34
N GLY A 70 3.19 6.76 15.12
CA GLY A 70 4.42 7.00 15.90
C GLY A 70 5.67 6.32 15.32
N HIS A 71 5.59 5.67 14.16
CA HIS A 71 6.77 5.09 13.53
C HIS A 71 7.67 6.18 12.95
N GLN A 72 8.98 5.97 13.06
CA GLN A 72 9.95 6.76 12.31
C GLN A 72 10.37 5.98 11.08
N LEU A 73 10.12 6.57 9.92
CA LEU A 73 10.53 6.00 8.64
C LEU A 73 12.04 6.19 8.44
N GLY A 74 12.75 5.15 8.04
CA GLY A 74 14.19 5.10 7.81
C GLY A 74 14.58 5.30 6.34
N ALA A 75 15.59 4.56 5.88
CA ALA A 75 16.01 4.51 4.48
C ALA A 75 15.96 3.05 4.01
N VAL A 76 15.76 2.86 2.70
CA VAL A 76 15.74 1.55 2.05
C VAL A 76 16.64 1.56 0.82
N SER A 77 17.29 0.43 0.58
CA SER A 77 18.17 0.18 -0.56
C SER A 77 17.41 -0.47 -1.72
N ASP A 78 17.96 -0.39 -2.93
CA ASP A 78 17.33 -1.02 -4.11
C ASP A 78 17.24 -2.55 -3.96
N PRO A 79 18.26 -3.27 -3.44
CA PRO A 79 18.14 -4.71 -3.22
C PRO A 79 17.02 -5.11 -2.26
N GLU A 80 16.74 -4.30 -1.24
CA GLU A 80 15.61 -4.55 -0.32
C GLU A 80 14.28 -4.41 -1.06
N VAL A 81 14.12 -3.35 -1.86
CA VAL A 81 12.90 -3.15 -2.66
C VAL A 81 12.68 -4.31 -3.64
N GLU A 82 13.72 -4.76 -4.35
CA GLU A 82 13.61 -5.87 -5.29
C GLU A 82 13.31 -7.21 -4.60
N ALA A 83 13.95 -7.47 -3.46
CA ALA A 83 13.71 -8.69 -2.68
C ALA A 83 12.27 -8.74 -2.15
N THR A 84 11.76 -7.62 -1.62
CA THR A 84 10.37 -7.52 -1.19
C THR A 84 9.40 -7.69 -2.36
N GLY A 85 9.71 -7.08 -3.51
CA GLY A 85 8.93 -7.27 -4.73
C GLY A 85 8.82 -8.75 -5.13
N ALA A 86 9.94 -9.48 -5.14
CA ALA A 86 9.96 -10.90 -5.42
C ALA A 86 9.13 -11.71 -4.42
N GLN A 87 9.28 -11.45 -3.12
CA GLN A 87 8.53 -12.14 -2.06
C GLN A 87 7.01 -11.93 -2.19
N VAL A 88 6.56 -10.71 -2.48
CA VAL A 88 5.13 -10.43 -2.73
C VAL A 88 4.63 -11.17 -3.96
N MET A 89 5.40 -11.16 -5.06
CA MET A 89 5.02 -11.84 -6.29
C MET A 89 4.90 -13.37 -6.13
N GLU A 90 5.69 -13.98 -5.23
CA GLU A 90 5.56 -15.40 -4.89
C GLU A 90 4.23 -15.72 -4.17
N ALA A 91 3.66 -14.77 -3.43
CA ALA A 91 2.38 -14.97 -2.74
C ALA A 91 1.15 -14.72 -3.64
N VAL A 92 1.29 -13.96 -4.73
CA VAL A 92 0.19 -13.59 -5.62
C VAL A 92 -0.65 -14.79 -6.12
N PRO A 93 -0.08 -15.93 -6.54
CA PRO A 93 -0.88 -17.08 -6.97
C PRO A 93 -1.83 -17.61 -5.89
N GLY A 94 -1.45 -17.50 -4.61
CA GLY A 94 -2.30 -17.89 -3.48
C GLY A 94 -3.48 -16.97 -3.23
N LEU A 95 -3.50 -15.79 -3.86
CA LEU A 95 -4.59 -14.80 -3.76
C LEU A 95 -5.61 -14.91 -4.91
N LEU A 96 -5.46 -15.86 -5.82
CA LEU A 96 -6.42 -16.12 -6.91
C LEU A 96 -7.43 -17.21 -6.54
N PRO A 97 -8.70 -17.11 -7.00
CA PRO A 97 -9.28 -16.09 -7.90
C PRO A 97 -9.53 -14.70 -7.24
N LEU A 98 -9.89 -13.66 -8.00
CA LEU A 98 -10.22 -12.34 -7.44
C LEU A 98 -11.70 -12.28 -7.06
N ASP A 99 -12.04 -12.75 -5.86
CA ASP A 99 -13.41 -12.83 -5.35
C ASP A 99 -13.49 -12.38 -3.88
N GLU A 100 -14.68 -12.50 -3.27
CA GLU A 100 -14.95 -12.13 -1.87
C GLU A 100 -14.05 -12.86 -0.85
N GLY A 101 -13.44 -13.98 -1.22
CA GLY A 101 -12.50 -14.73 -0.38
C GLY A 101 -11.08 -14.18 -0.39
N LEU A 102 -10.77 -13.16 -1.20
CA LEU A 102 -9.43 -12.62 -1.34
C LEU A 102 -8.90 -11.98 -0.06
N PRO A 103 -9.66 -11.15 0.69
CA PRO A 103 -9.19 -10.60 1.97
C PRO A 103 -8.80 -11.68 2.97
N ALA A 104 -9.57 -12.78 3.04
CA ALA A 104 -9.25 -13.91 3.91
C ALA A 104 -7.97 -14.64 3.49
N ARG A 105 -7.73 -14.80 2.18
CA ARG A 105 -6.50 -15.40 1.65
C ARG A 105 -5.28 -14.52 1.90
N LEU A 106 -5.43 -13.20 1.77
CA LEU A 106 -4.39 -12.24 2.13
C LEU A 106 -4.06 -12.29 3.63
N ALA A 107 -5.08 -12.33 4.49
CA ALA A 107 -4.89 -12.45 5.94
C ALA A 107 -4.20 -13.77 6.36
N ALA A 108 -4.25 -14.80 5.51
CA ALA A 108 -3.55 -16.07 5.75
C ALA A 108 -2.05 -16.03 5.37
N VAL A 109 -1.55 -14.96 4.77
CA VAL A 109 -0.12 -14.80 4.44
C VAL A 109 0.66 -14.49 5.72
N PRO A 110 1.55 -15.38 6.20
CA PRO A 110 2.04 -15.34 7.59
C PRO A 110 3.11 -14.27 7.86
N TRP A 111 3.68 -13.67 6.81
CA TRP A 111 4.83 -12.77 6.92
C TRP A 111 4.48 -11.30 6.67
N VAL A 112 3.21 -10.99 6.39
CA VAL A 112 2.76 -9.61 6.13
C VAL A 112 3.08 -8.70 7.31
N ALA A 113 3.80 -7.61 7.07
CA ALA A 113 4.24 -6.72 8.14
C ALA A 113 3.10 -5.83 8.70
N GLU A 114 2.24 -5.31 7.83
CA GLU A 114 1.12 -4.42 8.21
C GLU A 114 -0.24 -5.00 7.76
N PRO A 115 -0.70 -6.10 8.38
CA PRO A 115 -1.92 -6.78 7.96
C PRO A 115 -3.15 -5.89 8.08
N GLY A 116 -3.20 -4.98 9.06
CA GLY A 116 -4.33 -4.07 9.24
C GLY A 116 -4.45 -3.04 8.11
N ILE A 117 -3.34 -2.49 7.64
CA ILE A 117 -3.33 -1.53 6.51
C ILE A 117 -3.74 -2.25 5.23
N LEU A 118 -3.13 -3.41 4.93
CA LEU A 118 -3.44 -4.14 3.71
C LEU A 118 -4.88 -4.65 3.67
N GLN A 119 -5.43 -5.06 4.81
CA GLN A 119 -6.83 -5.46 4.89
C GLN A 119 -7.76 -4.33 4.48
N VAL A 120 -7.56 -3.11 5.00
CA VAL A 120 -8.41 -1.97 4.63
C VAL A 120 -8.25 -1.61 3.16
N LEU A 121 -7.02 -1.62 2.63
CA LEU A 121 -6.75 -1.32 1.23
C LEU A 121 -7.39 -2.35 0.28
N VAL A 122 -7.31 -3.63 0.62
CA VAL A 122 -7.88 -4.69 -0.21
C VAL A 122 -9.41 -4.67 -0.17
N GLU A 123 -10.00 -4.39 1.00
CA GLU A 123 -11.44 -4.18 1.14
C GLU A 123 -11.92 -2.99 0.30
N ASP A 124 -11.21 -1.85 0.30
CA ASP A 124 -11.61 -0.69 -0.51
C ASP A 124 -11.48 -0.95 -2.02
N VAL A 125 -10.43 -1.67 -2.45
CA VAL A 125 -10.23 -2.06 -3.85
C VAL A 125 -11.38 -2.93 -4.38
N PHE A 126 -11.86 -3.86 -3.56
CA PHE A 126 -12.90 -4.83 -3.95
C PHE A 126 -14.30 -4.52 -3.44
N ALA A 127 -14.49 -3.43 -2.68
CA ALA A 127 -15.81 -2.98 -2.27
C ALA A 127 -16.71 -2.78 -3.50
N GLU A 128 -17.94 -3.28 -3.43
CA GLU A 128 -18.96 -2.94 -4.42
C GLU A 128 -19.26 -1.44 -4.30
N LYS A 129 -18.91 -0.68 -5.34
CA LYS A 129 -19.25 0.74 -5.45
C LYS A 129 -20.24 0.84 -6.60
N ASP A 130 -21.52 0.78 -6.26
CA ASP A 130 -22.61 0.85 -7.23
C ASP A 130 -22.52 2.16 -8.03
N GLY A 131 -22.56 2.05 -9.36
CA GLY A 131 -22.70 3.20 -10.26
C GLY A 131 -21.43 4.01 -10.55
N GLU A 132 -20.22 3.52 -10.21
CA GLU A 132 -18.98 4.18 -10.61
C GLU A 132 -18.70 4.00 -12.12
N GLU A 133 -19.15 4.97 -12.93
CA GLU A 133 -18.64 5.14 -14.29
C GLU A 133 -17.11 5.30 -14.26
N GLY A 134 -16.39 4.44 -14.98
CA GLY A 134 -14.94 4.49 -15.09
C GLY A 134 -14.16 3.61 -14.10
N ARG A 135 -14.83 2.74 -13.34
CA ARG A 135 -14.15 1.72 -12.51
C ARG A 135 -13.25 0.84 -13.38
N GLN A 136 -12.01 0.65 -12.93
CA GLN A 136 -11.04 -0.23 -13.60
C GLN A 136 -11.42 -1.70 -13.41
N PRO A 137 -11.03 -2.59 -14.34
CA PRO A 137 -11.22 -4.04 -14.17
C PRO A 137 -10.58 -4.55 -12.87
N PRO A 138 -11.15 -5.59 -12.22
CA PRO A 138 -10.61 -6.17 -10.99
C PRO A 138 -9.13 -6.55 -11.08
N GLU A 139 -8.68 -7.05 -12.24
CA GLU A 139 -7.29 -7.43 -12.48
C GLU A 139 -6.35 -6.21 -12.42
N VAL A 140 -6.79 -5.08 -12.98
CA VAL A 140 -6.01 -3.83 -12.98
C VAL A 140 -5.94 -3.27 -11.56
N LEU A 141 -7.05 -3.29 -10.83
CA LEU A 141 -7.08 -2.85 -9.43
C LEU A 141 -6.23 -3.77 -8.54
N PHE A 142 -6.25 -5.07 -8.78
CA PHE A 142 -5.40 -6.04 -8.09
C PHE A 142 -3.91 -5.81 -8.38
N GLN A 143 -3.54 -5.49 -9.62
CA GLN A 143 -2.17 -5.12 -9.97
C GLN A 143 -1.72 -3.86 -9.22
N VAL A 144 -2.58 -2.83 -9.11
CA VAL A 144 -2.30 -1.65 -8.29
C VAL A 144 -2.15 -2.02 -6.82
N PHE A 145 -3.04 -2.87 -6.29
CA PHE A 145 -2.96 -3.37 -4.91
C PHE A 145 -1.63 -4.08 -4.65
N VAL A 146 -1.17 -4.96 -5.54
CA VAL A 146 0.12 -5.66 -5.42
C VAL A 146 1.30 -4.68 -5.37
N LEU A 147 1.29 -3.64 -6.20
CA LEU A 147 2.33 -2.60 -6.16
C LEU A 147 2.32 -1.84 -4.82
N VAL A 148 1.14 -1.51 -4.32
CA VAL A 148 0.99 -0.83 -3.01
C VAL A 148 1.39 -1.76 -1.88
N TRP A 149 1.11 -3.06 -1.96
CA TRP A 149 1.53 -4.06 -0.98
C TRP A 149 3.05 -4.09 -0.86
N VAL A 150 3.79 -4.15 -1.98
CA VAL A 150 5.26 -4.02 -1.95
C VAL A 150 5.68 -2.73 -1.24
N GLY A 151 5.00 -1.61 -1.52
CA GLY A 151 5.26 -0.36 -0.83
C GLY A 151 5.04 -0.42 0.68
N VAL A 152 3.96 -1.07 1.13
CA VAL A 152 3.64 -1.27 2.55
C VAL A 152 4.74 -2.08 3.24
N GLU A 153 5.16 -3.19 2.65
CA GLU A 153 6.22 -4.04 3.22
C GLU A 153 7.56 -3.29 3.31
N VAL A 154 7.95 -2.57 2.24
CA VAL A 154 9.19 -1.77 2.23
C VAL A 154 9.13 -0.64 3.26
N LEU A 155 7.99 0.04 3.41
CA LEU A 155 7.84 1.10 4.39
C LEU A 155 7.83 0.56 5.82
N SER A 156 7.23 -0.60 6.05
CA SER A 156 7.23 -1.26 7.36
C SER A 156 8.63 -1.76 7.74
N MET A 157 9.39 -2.32 6.79
CA MET A 157 10.81 -2.64 7.00
C MET A 157 11.64 -1.41 7.42
N ALA A 158 11.32 -0.25 6.83
CA ALA A 158 11.98 1.00 7.16
C ALA A 158 11.47 1.64 8.44
N ALA A 159 10.35 1.18 8.99
CA ALA A 159 9.70 1.78 10.15
C ALA A 159 10.34 1.26 11.43
N THR A 160 10.91 2.15 12.22
CA THR A 160 11.27 1.83 13.61
C THR A 160 10.09 2.14 14.51
N ALA A 161 9.83 1.26 15.48
CA ALA A 161 8.83 1.48 16.50
C ALA A 161 9.09 2.80 17.25
N PRO A 162 8.04 3.47 17.78
CA PRO A 162 8.23 4.64 18.62
C PRO A 162 9.16 4.32 19.80
N ASP A 163 10.14 5.19 20.05
CA ASP A 163 10.94 5.15 21.27
C ASP A 163 9.97 5.21 22.46
N THR A 164 10.02 4.18 23.32
CA THR A 164 9.15 4.04 24.50
C THR A 164 9.68 4.82 25.68
#